data_AF-A0A9D3Y0B1-F1
#
_entry.id   AF-A0A9D3Y0B1-F1
#
_cell.length_a   1.000
_cell.length_b   1.000
_cell.length_c   1.000
_cell.angle_alpha   90.00
_cell.angle_beta   90.00
_cell.angle_gamma   90.00
#
_symmetry.space_group_name_H-M   'P 1'
#
loop_
_entity.id
_entity.type
_entity.pdbx_description
1 polymer ?
#
loop_
_entity_poly.entity_id
_entity_poly.type
_entity_poly.pdbx_seq_one_letter_code
_entity_poly.pdbx_strand_id
1 'polypeptide(L)' 'MLYNKVELSHDQVVYVEDTKRYKRHAVYRQNVFGIHGRLQRDDRRTVPACCVKAISIRYPSLTGNYLFQDEE' A
#
# COMPACT_ATOMS: atom_id res chain seq x y z
N MET A 1 3.93 6.23 -16.97
CA MET A 1 4.18 7.37 -16.05
C MET A 1 5.66 7.41 -15.79
N LEU A 2 6.35 8.41 -16.34
CA LEU A 2 7.77 8.66 -16.12
C LEU A 2 7.93 9.25 -14.72
N TYR A 3 8.36 8.46 -13.74
CA TYR A 3 8.93 9.03 -12.53
C TYR A 3 10.31 9.56 -12.91
N ASN A 4 10.46 10.89 -12.93
CA ASN A 4 11.77 11.53 -12.97
C ASN A 4 12.63 10.84 -11.91
N LYS A 5 13.78 10.29 -12.33
CA LYS A 5 14.85 9.82 -11.45
C LYS A 5 15.37 11.06 -10.71
N VAL A 6 14.65 11.50 -9.69
CA VAL A 6 15.22 12.34 -8.65
C VAL A 6 16.14 11.40 -7.90
N GLU A 7 17.44 11.66 -7.95
CA GLU A 7 18.44 10.89 -7.20
C GLU A 7 18.24 11.17 -5.71
N LEU A 8 17.26 10.51 -5.12
CA LEU A 8 17.00 10.52 -3.69
C LEU A 8 18.05 9.63 -3.02
N SER A 9 18.64 10.09 -1.92
CA SER A 9 19.49 9.24 -1.09
C SER A 9 18.72 8.03 -0.60
N HIS A 10 19.43 6.92 -0.34
CA HIS A 10 18.81 5.66 0.08
C HIS A 10 17.86 5.84 1.26
N ASP A 11 18.28 6.57 2.30
CA ASP A 11 17.44 6.86 3.47
C ASP A 11 16.12 7.55 3.07
N GLN A 12 16.18 8.56 2.18
CA GLN A 12 15.00 9.27 1.72
C GLN A 12 14.06 8.36 0.92
N VAL A 13 14.59 7.44 0.11
CA VAL A 13 13.79 6.45 -0.62
C VAL A 13 13.04 5.54 0.35
N VAL A 14 13.71 5.06 1.40
CA VAL A 14 13.11 4.20 2.44
C VAL A 14 11.98 4.93 3.16
N TYR A 15 12.22 6.14 3.66
CA TYR A 15 11.19 6.94 4.34
C TYR A 15 9.96 7.22 3.46
N VAL A 16 10.18 7.57 2.19
CA VAL A 16 9.08 7.84 1.26
C VAL A 16 8.29 6.57 0.94
N GLU A 17 8.96 5.42 0.81
CA GLU A 17 8.26 4.15 0.57
C GLU A 17 7.44 3.73 1.79
N ASP A 18 8.01 3.83 3.00
CA ASP A 18 7.32 3.46 4.24
C ASP A 18 6.10 4.33 4.51
N THR A 19 6.21 5.64 4.27
CA THR A 19 5.06 6.56 4.42
C THR A 19 3.94 6.26 3.43
N LYS A 20 4.27 5.95 2.17
CA LYS A 20 3.27 5.53 1.17
C LYS A 20 2.67 4.17 1.50
N ARG A 21 3.48 3.22 1.96
CA ARG A 21 3.04 1.91 2.43
C ARG A 21 2.06 2.04 3.59
N TYR A 22 2.38 2.87 4.58
CA TYR A 22 1.48 3.17 5.70
C TYR A 22 0.13 3.70 5.21
N LYS A 23 0.13 4.67 4.28
CA LYS A 23 -1.10 5.20 3.68
C LYS A 23 -1.90 4.12 2.94
N ARG A 24 -1.25 3.23 2.16
CA ARG A 24 -1.94 2.10 1.51
C ARG A 24 -2.67 1.22 2.52
N HIS A 25 -1.97 0.79 3.58
CA HIS A 25 -2.56 -0.04 4.63
C HIS A 25 -3.71 0.63 5.38
N ALA A 26 -3.62 1.93 5.64
CA ALA A 26 -4.70 2.69 6.25
C ALA A 26 -5.96 2.68 5.36
N VAL A 27 -5.80 2.94 4.05
CA VAL A 27 -6.92 2.96 3.11
C VAL A 27 -7.52 1.56 2.91
N TYR A 28 -6.71 0.49 2.90
CA TYR A 28 -7.23 -0.88 2.90
C TYR A 28 -8.15 -1.12 4.09
N ARG A 29 -7.69 -0.80 5.30
CA ARG A 29 -8.50 -0.98 6.53
C ARG A 29 -9.77 -0.14 6.50
N GLN A 30 -9.70 1.12 6.05
CA GLN A 30 -10.86 1.99 5.94
C GLN A 30 -11.89 1.46 4.94
N ASN A 31 -11.45 0.93 3.79
CA ASN A 31 -12.34 0.38 2.79
C ASN A 31 -13.12 -0.83 3.34
N VAL A 32 -12.39 -1.77 3.96
CA VAL A 32 -13.03 -2.96 4.55
C VAL A 32 -13.96 -2.57 5.71
N PHE A 33 -13.55 -1.62 6.56
CA PHE A 33 -14.39 -1.12 7.66
C PHE A 33 -15.65 -0.41 7.15
N GLY A 34 -15.55 0.37 6.07
CA GLY A 34 -16.69 1.09 5.49
C GLY A 34 -17.74 0.16 4.88
N ILE A 35 -17.32 -0.95 4.27
CA ILE A 35 -18.23 -1.91 3.63
C ILE A 35 -18.83 -2.89 4.66
N HIS A 36 -18.01 -3.39 5.60
CA HIS A 36 -18.39 -4.50 6.47
C HIS A 36 -18.59 -4.10 7.94
N GLY A 37 -18.27 -2.87 8.34
CA GLY A 37 -18.31 -2.44 9.73
C GLY A 37 -17.15 -3.01 10.55
N ARG A 38 -17.43 -3.34 11.82
CA ARG A 38 -16.39 -3.82 12.75
C ARG A 38 -15.88 -5.21 12.32
N LEU A 39 -14.62 -5.26 11.92
CA LEU A 39 -13.91 -6.53 11.72
C LEU A 39 -13.64 -7.17 13.07
N GLN A 40 -14.17 -8.36 13.28
CA GLN A 40 -13.86 -9.19 14.44
C GLN A 40 -12.48 -9.83 14.29
N ARG A 41 -11.91 -10.32 15.40
CA ARG A 41 -10.56 -10.92 15.45
C ARG A 41 -10.34 -12.03 14.42
N ASP A 42 -11.41 -12.77 14.07
CA ASP A 42 -11.36 -13.91 13.15
C ASP A 42 -12.04 -13.64 11.79
N ASP A 43 -12.59 -12.45 11.56
CA ASP A 43 -13.17 -12.09 10.24
C ASP A 43 -12.11 -11.42 9.36
N ARG A 44 -11.40 -12.24 8.59
CA ARG A 44 -10.43 -11.77 7.58
C ARG A 44 -11.13 -11.53 6.26
N ARG A 45 -11.50 -10.28 6.00
CA ARG A 45 -12.05 -9.82 4.72
C ARG A 45 -10.96 -9.41 3.75
N THR A 46 -11.16 -9.71 2.47
CA THR A 46 -10.25 -9.32 1.39
C THR A 46 -10.73 -8.03 0.73
N VAL A 47 -9.80 -7.12 0.44
CA VAL A 47 -10.09 -5.91 -0.35
C VAL A 47 -10.27 -6.32 -1.82
N PRO A 48 -11.33 -5.86 -2.51
CA PRO A 48 -11.52 -6.15 -3.93
C PRO A 48 -10.32 -5.69 -4.78
N ALA A 49 -9.97 -6.48 -5.81
CA ALA A 49 -8.82 -6.19 -6.67
C ALA A 49 -8.89 -4.82 -7.36
N CYS A 50 -10.10 -4.37 -7.73
CA CYS A 50 -10.31 -3.04 -8.31
C CYS A 50 -9.93 -1.92 -7.34
N CYS A 51 -10.27 -2.07 -6.05
CA CYS A 51 -9.90 -1.13 -5.00
C CYS A 51 -8.40 -1.14 -4.75
N VAL A 52 -7.76 -2.33 -4.73
CA VAL A 52 -6.30 -2.44 -4.59
C VAL A 52 -5.60 -1.69 -5.73
N LYS A 53 -6.02 -1.89 -6.98
CA LYS A 53 -5.45 -1.21 -8.14
C LYS A 53 -5.59 0.32 -8.05
N ALA A 54 -6.77 0.81 -7.67
CA ALA A 54 -6.99 2.25 -7.49
C ALA A 54 -6.09 2.85 -6.38
N ILE A 55 -5.93 2.14 -5.27
CA ILE A 55 -5.07 2.55 -4.16
C ILE A 55 -3.59 2.55 -4.58
N SER A 56 -3.15 1.56 -5.37
CA SER A 56 -1.78 1.49 -5.89
C SER A 56 -1.47 2.59 -6.90
N ILE A 57 -2.45 3.02 -7.72
CA ILE A 57 -2.29 4.19 -8.59
C ILE A 57 -2.14 5.48 -7.75
N ARG A 58 -2.87 5.59 -6.64
CA ARG A 58 -2.84 6.76 -5.76
C ARG A 58 -1.57 6.83 -4.90
N TYR A 59 -1.10 5.69 -4.42
CA TYR A 59 0.09 5.56 -3.57
C TYR A 59 1.04 4.50 -4.16
N PRO A 60 1.73 4.82 -5.27
CA PRO A 60 2.58 3.86 -5.96
C PRO A 60 3.81 3.52 -5.13
N SER A 61 4.21 2.25 -5.21
CA SER A 61 5.51 1.80 -4.70
C SER A 61 6.62 2.28 -5.63
N LEU A 62 7.72 2.76 -5.04
CA LEU A 62 8.92 3.19 -5.74
C LEU A 62 9.66 2.00 -6.37
N THR A 63 9.62 0.83 -5.73
CA THR A 63 10.26 -0.40 -6.20
C THR A 63 9.32 -1.26 -7.06
N GLY A 64 8.03 -0.92 -7.10
CA GLY A 64 7.02 -1.72 -7.79
C GLY A 64 6.62 -3.00 -7.05
N ASN A 65 7.23 -3.28 -5.90
CA ASN A 65 6.91 -4.43 -5.06
C ASN A 65 5.80 -4.06 -4.08
N TYR A 66 4.62 -4.65 -4.29
CA TYR A 66 3.45 -4.46 -3.42
C TYR A 66 3.21 -5.63 -2.46
N LEU A 67 4.04 -6.68 -2.56
CA LEU A 67 4.07 -7.84 -1.67
C LEU A 67 5.42 -7.88 -0.96
N PHE A 68 5.44 -8.42 0.25
CA PHE A 68 6.67 -8.84 0.91
C PHE A 68 7.22 -10.01 0.10
N GLN A 69 8.37 -9.83 -0.53
CA GLN A 69 9.27 -10.95 -0.76
C GLN A 69 10.05 -11.05 0.55
N ASP A 70 9.68 -12.04 1.38
CA ASP A 70 10.64 -12.54 2.34
C ASP A 70 11.72 -13.20 1.48
N GLU A 71 12.88 -12.56 1.36
CA GLU A 71 14.07 -13.20 0.80
C GLU A 71 14.43 -14.35 1.76
N GLU A 72 14.14 -15.58 1.34
CA GLU A 72 14.57 -16.83 1.98
C GLU A 72 16.04 -17.12 1.63
#